data_AF-A0A2N9P9R4-F1
#
_entry.id   AF-A0A2N9P9R4-F1
#
_cell.length_a   1.000
_cell.length_b   1.000
_cell.length_c   1.000
_cell.angle_alpha   90.00
_cell.angle_beta   90.00
_cell.angle_gamma   90.00
#
_symmetry.space_group_name_H-M   'P 1'
#
loop_
_entity.id
_entity.type
_entity.pdbx_description
1 polymer ?
#
loop_
_entity_poly.entity_id
_entity_poly.type
_entity_poly.pdbx_seq_one_letter_code
_entity_poly.pdbx_strand_id
1 'polypeptide(L)'
;MNKQNFNQSEGFPLETEVLNDMQTAYNIFNSLGSIAGDLAVISGCENNNGVISNGVVFINGEVLEFRGGNPTTTVIIVETPIKKEFENGEEKDVLFIRFATFGIGNTTYNWSDFKRPKSTIQLTKEKAEQTELEKLIQRVKQLEERPMANVPIGMIAIWGRPSNEIPKGWEEFTPLHGRMPLGFDGSQSDYDALLVPLGSRKKKLSKEHIPEFKFTTGTIEQEGNTDSSPGGGTPYFKPSQRDVSIGTSATNQIEIDFLNPCLVVHFIIYTGK
;
A
#
# COMPACT_ATOMS: atom_id res chain seq x y z
N MET A 1 -9.28 -53.27 -20.47
CA MET A 1 -9.04 -54.37 -19.53
C MET A 1 -9.36 -55.66 -20.24
N ASN A 2 -8.44 -56.62 -20.20
CA ASN A 2 -8.62 -57.89 -20.90
C ASN A 2 -9.57 -58.78 -20.10
N LYS A 3 -10.46 -59.50 -20.79
CA LYS A 3 -11.39 -60.44 -20.18
C LYS A 3 -10.97 -61.86 -20.55
N GLN A 4 -10.62 -62.66 -19.56
CA GLN A 4 -10.37 -64.09 -19.75
C GLN A 4 -11.65 -64.88 -19.48
N ASN A 5 -11.98 -65.82 -20.36
CA ASN A 5 -13.13 -66.71 -20.19
C ASN A 5 -12.68 -68.09 -19.68
N PHE A 6 -12.67 -68.24 -18.35
CA PHE A 6 -12.20 -69.46 -17.68
C PHE A 6 -13.18 -70.64 -17.77
N ASN A 7 -14.49 -70.35 -17.88
CA ASN A 7 -15.52 -71.39 -17.84
C ASN A 7 -15.84 -71.87 -19.26
N GLN A 8 -15.04 -72.83 -19.73
CA GLN A 8 -15.18 -73.50 -21.01
C GLN A 8 -15.58 -74.97 -20.78
N SER A 9 -16.55 -75.47 -21.54
CA SER A 9 -17.08 -76.84 -21.39
C SER A 9 -16.06 -77.93 -21.71
N GLU A 10 -15.03 -77.62 -22.49
CA GLU A 10 -13.99 -78.55 -22.94
C GLU A 10 -12.73 -78.52 -22.06
N GLY A 11 -12.76 -77.77 -20.95
CA GLY A 11 -11.60 -77.51 -20.10
C GLY A 11 -10.87 -76.21 -20.45
N PHE A 12 -10.07 -75.71 -19.52
CA PHE A 12 -9.30 -74.47 -19.68
C PHE A 12 -7.80 -74.76 -19.59
N PRO A 13 -7.00 -74.40 -20.61
CA PRO A 13 -5.56 -74.61 -20.58
C PRO A 13 -4.91 -73.61 -19.60
N LEU A 14 -4.56 -74.09 -18.39
CA LEU A 14 -3.87 -73.28 -17.39
C LEU A 14 -2.36 -73.32 -17.63
N GLU A 15 -1.90 -72.54 -18.59
CA GLU A 15 -0.48 -72.40 -18.92
C GLU A 15 0.12 -71.12 -18.33
N THR A 16 1.46 -71.05 -18.27
CA THR A 16 2.18 -69.89 -17.70
C THR A 16 1.90 -68.59 -18.48
N GLU A 17 1.64 -68.68 -19.79
CA GLU A 17 1.25 -67.55 -20.62
C GLU A 17 -0.07 -66.92 -20.16
N VAL A 18 -1.07 -67.74 -19.84
CA VAL A 18 -2.39 -67.27 -19.36
C VAL A 18 -2.25 -66.53 -18.02
N LEU A 19 -1.37 -67.02 -17.14
CA LEU A 19 -1.07 -66.35 -15.88
C LEU A 19 -0.31 -65.05 -16.12
N ASN A 20 0.61 -64.99 -17.09
CA ASN A 20 1.28 -63.76 -17.49
C ASN A 20 0.31 -62.72 -18.09
N ASP A 21 -0.71 -63.16 -18.82
CA ASP A 21 -1.78 -62.29 -19.30
C ASP A 21 -2.63 -61.72 -18.15
N MET A 22 -2.91 -62.55 -17.12
CA MET A 22 -3.54 -62.05 -15.90
C MET A 22 -2.64 -61.03 -15.20
N GLN A 23 -1.32 -61.27 -15.20
CA GLN A 23 -0.37 -60.33 -14.63
C GLN A 23 -0.38 -58.97 -15.32
N THR A 24 -0.35 -59.00 -16.64
CA THR A 24 -0.43 -57.79 -17.46
C THR A 24 -1.77 -57.07 -17.29
N ALA A 25 -2.87 -57.81 -17.08
CA ALA A 25 -4.18 -57.22 -16.91
C ALA A 25 -4.31 -56.36 -15.64
N TYR A 26 -3.71 -56.76 -14.51
CA TYR A 26 -3.78 -55.95 -13.27
C TYR A 26 -2.86 -54.73 -13.29
N ASN A 27 -1.84 -54.70 -14.16
CA ASN A 27 -0.92 -53.56 -14.24
C ASN A 27 -1.63 -52.25 -14.58
N ILE A 28 -2.81 -52.31 -15.23
CA ILE A 28 -3.64 -51.13 -15.51
C ILE A 28 -4.05 -50.39 -14.24
N PHE A 29 -4.17 -51.06 -13.09
CA PHE A 29 -4.57 -50.40 -11.84
C PHE A 29 -3.49 -49.46 -11.30
N ASN A 30 -2.23 -49.65 -11.68
CA ASN A 30 -1.17 -48.70 -11.36
C ASN A 30 -1.46 -47.31 -11.97
N SER A 31 -2.12 -47.25 -13.13
CA SER A 31 -2.49 -45.97 -13.75
C SER A 31 -3.47 -45.14 -12.92
N LEU A 32 -4.25 -45.77 -12.03
CA LEU A 32 -5.14 -45.05 -11.10
C LEU A 32 -4.34 -44.29 -10.04
N GLY A 33 -3.14 -44.75 -9.69
CA GLY A 33 -2.22 -44.03 -8.80
C GLY A 33 -1.82 -42.67 -9.35
N SER A 34 -1.75 -42.51 -10.68
CA SER A 34 -1.43 -41.24 -11.33
C SER A 34 -2.43 -40.12 -11.00
N ILE A 35 -3.67 -40.46 -10.61
CA ILE A 35 -4.68 -39.48 -10.17
C ILE A 35 -4.24 -38.77 -8.89
N ALA A 36 -3.51 -39.47 -8.01
CA ALA A 36 -2.97 -38.89 -6.79
C ALA A 36 -1.74 -37.99 -7.04
N GLY A 37 -1.12 -38.10 -8.21
CA GLY A 37 0.16 -37.48 -8.55
C GLY A 37 1.34 -38.40 -8.21
N ASP A 38 2.50 -38.15 -8.84
CA ASP A 38 3.74 -38.88 -8.52
C ASP A 38 4.23 -38.54 -7.11
N LEU A 39 4.93 -39.49 -6.48
CA LEU A 39 5.32 -39.44 -5.06
C LEU A 39 4.11 -39.16 -4.15
N ALA A 40 3.03 -39.92 -4.32
CA ALA A 40 1.83 -39.75 -3.51
C ALA A 40 1.71 -40.81 -2.42
N VAL A 41 1.22 -40.41 -1.24
CA VAL A 41 0.74 -41.32 -0.20
C VAL A 41 -0.73 -41.62 -0.47
N ILE A 42 -1.04 -42.83 -0.93
CA ILE A 42 -2.42 -43.25 -1.24
C ILE A 42 -3.17 -43.56 0.05
N SER A 43 -2.56 -44.33 0.95
CA SER A 43 -3.17 -44.74 2.22
C SER A 43 -2.11 -45.03 3.29
N GLY A 44 -2.53 -45.00 4.56
CA GLY A 44 -1.63 -45.19 5.70
C GLY A 44 -0.53 -44.12 5.77
N CYS A 45 0.68 -44.57 6.11
CA CYS A 45 1.86 -43.72 6.32
C CYS A 45 1.62 -42.62 7.36
N GLU A 46 0.91 -42.95 8.43
CA GLU A 46 0.53 -42.02 9.49
C GLU A 46 1.60 -41.98 10.58
N ASN A 47 1.87 -40.78 11.10
CA ASN A 47 2.85 -40.61 12.16
C ASN A 47 2.21 -40.89 13.53
N ASN A 48 2.60 -42.01 14.13
CA ASN A 48 2.20 -42.43 15.47
C ASN A 48 3.40 -42.29 16.40
N ASN A 49 3.47 -41.18 17.16
CA ASN A 49 4.52 -40.90 18.14
C ASN A 49 5.96 -40.97 17.58
N GLY A 50 6.18 -40.47 16.36
CA GLY A 50 7.49 -40.45 15.72
C GLY A 50 7.81 -41.69 14.89
N VAL A 51 6.90 -42.66 14.81
CA VAL A 51 7.00 -43.83 13.93
C VAL A 51 5.94 -43.74 12.86
N ILE A 52 6.34 -43.89 11.60
CA ILE A 52 5.41 -43.90 10.47
C ILE A 52 4.85 -45.31 10.31
N SER A 53 3.52 -45.45 10.23
CA SER A 53 2.85 -46.73 10.00
C SER A 53 3.03 -47.23 8.56
N ASN A 54 2.73 -48.51 8.33
CA ASN A 54 2.68 -49.04 6.97
C ASN A 54 1.57 -48.37 6.16
N GLY A 55 1.68 -48.42 4.84
CA GLY A 55 0.72 -47.81 3.94
C GLY A 55 0.92 -48.21 2.49
N VAL A 56 0.46 -47.36 1.59
CA VAL A 56 0.59 -47.54 0.15
C VAL A 56 1.03 -46.21 -0.46
N VAL A 57 2.07 -46.26 -1.29
CA VAL A 57 2.62 -45.10 -1.99
C VAL A 57 2.61 -45.31 -3.49
N PHE A 58 2.64 -44.21 -4.23
CA PHE A 58 2.77 -44.20 -5.68
C PHE A 58 4.08 -43.54 -6.07
N ILE A 59 4.93 -44.26 -6.79
CA ILE A 59 6.26 -43.80 -7.20
C ILE A 59 6.50 -44.21 -8.65
N ASN A 60 6.84 -43.26 -9.52
CA ASN A 60 7.23 -43.50 -10.91
C ASN A 60 6.25 -44.37 -11.71
N GLY A 61 4.95 -44.21 -11.50
CA GLY A 61 3.94 -44.98 -12.23
C GLY A 61 3.56 -46.33 -11.61
N GLU A 62 4.08 -46.67 -10.43
CA GLU A 62 3.84 -47.93 -9.74
C GLU A 62 3.26 -47.72 -8.35
N VAL A 63 2.23 -48.50 -8.00
CA VAL A 63 1.65 -48.54 -6.66
C VAL A 63 2.40 -49.59 -5.83
N LEU A 64 3.00 -49.16 -4.73
CA LEU A 64 3.85 -49.99 -3.88
C LEU A 64 3.35 -49.99 -2.44
N GLU A 65 3.46 -51.16 -1.79
CA GLU A 65 3.34 -51.24 -0.34
C GLU A 65 4.45 -50.40 0.30
N PHE A 66 4.09 -49.56 1.27
CA PHE A 66 5.05 -48.81 2.08
C PHE A 66 5.21 -49.50 3.44
N ARG A 67 6.44 -49.93 3.73
CA ARG A 67 6.83 -50.46 5.03
C ARG A 67 7.45 -49.34 5.85
N GLY A 68 6.68 -48.89 6.83
CA GLY A 68 7.03 -47.79 7.72
C GLY A 68 8.06 -48.19 8.77
N GLY A 69 8.26 -47.29 9.74
CA GLY A 69 9.29 -47.40 10.76
C GLY A 69 9.74 -46.02 11.22
N ASN A 70 10.97 -45.94 11.73
CA ASN A 70 11.57 -44.65 12.09
C ASN A 70 11.79 -43.82 10.82
N PRO A 71 11.21 -42.61 10.72
CA PRO A 71 11.29 -41.79 9.53
C PRO A 71 12.74 -41.38 9.27
N THR A 72 13.16 -41.51 8.01
CA THR A 72 14.41 -40.94 7.50
C THR A 72 14.09 -39.91 6.42
N THR A 73 15.10 -39.20 5.92
CA THR A 73 14.90 -38.18 4.88
C THR A 73 14.53 -38.77 3.51
N THR A 74 14.84 -40.05 3.28
CA THR A 74 14.72 -40.68 1.96
C THR A 74 13.99 -42.02 2.01
N VAL A 75 13.29 -42.31 0.92
CA VAL A 75 12.60 -43.57 0.65
C VAL A 75 13.28 -44.25 -0.53
N ILE A 76 13.41 -45.58 -0.44
CA ILE A 76 13.93 -46.43 -1.49
C ILE A 76 12.91 -47.51 -1.84
N ILE A 77 13.02 -48.06 -3.04
CA ILE A 77 12.26 -49.24 -3.47
C ILE A 77 13.19 -50.44 -3.31
N VAL A 78 12.73 -51.44 -2.56
CA VAL A 78 13.44 -52.70 -2.32
C VAL A 78 12.69 -53.81 -3.04
N GLU A 79 13.44 -54.66 -3.74
CA GLU A 79 12.93 -55.87 -4.38
C GLU A 79 13.59 -57.08 -3.74
N THR A 80 12.79 -58.03 -3.26
CA THR A 80 13.29 -59.26 -2.65
C THR A 80 12.77 -60.47 -3.43
N PRO A 81 13.65 -61.27 -4.06
CA PRO A 81 13.26 -62.51 -4.70
C PRO A 81 13.00 -63.62 -3.67
N ILE A 82 11.99 -64.43 -3.91
CA ILE A 82 11.70 -65.66 -3.18
C ILE A 82 11.97 -66.83 -4.12
N LYS A 83 12.90 -67.68 -3.69
CA LYS A 83 13.26 -68.91 -4.38
C LYS A 83 12.26 -70.02 -4.12
N LYS A 84 12.00 -70.81 -5.14
CA LYS A 84 11.24 -72.06 -5.05
C LYS A 84 12.04 -73.17 -5.71
N GLU A 85 12.01 -74.33 -5.10
CA GLU A 85 12.54 -75.57 -5.65
C GLU A 85 11.57 -76.11 -6.72
N PHE A 86 12.12 -76.51 -7.85
CA PHE A 86 11.38 -77.13 -8.96
C PHE A 86 11.51 -78.65 -8.87
N GLU A 87 10.66 -79.39 -9.58
CA GLU A 87 10.64 -80.87 -9.59
C GLU A 87 11.99 -81.53 -9.97
N ASN A 88 12.89 -80.78 -10.58
CA ASN A 88 14.26 -81.21 -10.92
C ASN A 88 15.30 -80.94 -9.81
N GLY A 89 14.88 -80.41 -8.65
CA GLY A 89 15.74 -80.04 -7.52
C GLY A 89 16.46 -78.70 -7.67
N GLU A 90 16.21 -77.93 -8.74
CA GLU A 90 16.79 -76.60 -8.91
C GLU A 90 15.96 -75.52 -8.18
N GLU A 91 16.62 -74.63 -7.45
CA GLU A 91 15.98 -73.41 -6.95
C GLU A 91 16.01 -72.30 -7.99
N LYS A 92 14.85 -71.71 -8.28
CA LYS A 92 14.75 -70.53 -9.15
C LYS A 92 13.99 -69.41 -8.42
N ASP A 93 14.29 -68.17 -8.77
CA ASP A 93 13.53 -67.02 -8.29
C ASP A 93 12.14 -67.05 -8.95
N VAL A 94 11.09 -67.18 -8.14
CA VAL A 94 9.71 -67.33 -8.65
C VAL A 94 8.82 -66.14 -8.29
N LEU A 95 9.03 -65.51 -7.13
CA LEU A 95 8.23 -64.36 -6.71
C LEU A 95 9.16 -63.20 -6.36
N PHE A 96 8.87 -62.02 -6.90
CA PHE A 96 9.58 -60.79 -6.58
C PHE A 96 8.65 -59.90 -5.76
N ILE A 97 9.00 -59.63 -4.51
CA ILE A 97 8.23 -58.71 -3.66
C ILE A 97 8.91 -57.35 -3.72
N ARG A 98 8.18 -56.36 -4.25
CA ARG A 98 8.63 -54.96 -4.32
C ARG A 98 7.86 -54.11 -3.31
N PHE A 99 8.57 -53.33 -2.51
CA PHE A 99 7.98 -52.44 -1.52
C PHE A 99 8.86 -51.20 -1.34
N ALA A 100 8.25 -50.10 -0.91
CA ALA A 100 8.94 -48.87 -0.54
C ALA A 100 9.21 -48.86 0.97
N THR A 101 10.38 -48.38 1.38
CA THR A 101 10.70 -48.21 2.81
C THR A 101 11.73 -47.10 3.00
N PHE A 102 11.88 -46.64 4.24
CA PHE A 102 12.92 -45.67 4.58
C PHE A 102 14.31 -46.27 4.42
N GLY A 103 15.21 -45.54 3.78
CA GLY A 103 16.57 -46.03 3.56
C GLY A 103 17.37 -45.16 2.60
N ILE A 104 18.61 -45.58 2.37
CA ILE A 104 19.54 -44.94 1.44
C ILE A 104 19.95 -46.01 0.43
N GLY A 105 19.92 -45.66 -0.85
CA GLY A 105 20.25 -46.57 -1.95
C GLY A 105 20.72 -45.79 -3.18
N ASN A 106 20.87 -46.47 -4.30
CA ASN A 106 21.31 -45.83 -5.56
C ASN A 106 20.24 -44.90 -6.13
N THR A 107 18.97 -45.28 -5.98
CA THR A 107 17.81 -44.46 -6.36
C THR A 107 17.02 -44.17 -5.09
N THR A 108 16.95 -42.91 -4.71
CA THR A 108 16.28 -42.43 -3.50
C THR A 108 15.30 -41.33 -3.83
N TYR A 109 14.17 -41.30 -3.12
CA TYR A 109 13.15 -40.27 -3.22
C TYR A 109 13.05 -39.54 -1.88
N ASN A 110 12.99 -38.21 -1.86
CA ASN A 110 12.90 -37.49 -0.59
C ASN A 110 11.51 -37.70 0.01
N TRP A 111 11.45 -38.05 1.29
CA TRP A 111 10.17 -38.19 1.99
C TRP A 111 9.37 -36.90 2.02
N SER A 112 10.05 -35.74 2.02
CA SER A 112 9.42 -34.41 1.96
C SER A 112 8.61 -34.17 0.68
N ASP A 113 8.97 -34.87 -0.39
CA ASP A 113 8.31 -34.71 -1.70
C ASP A 113 7.03 -35.53 -1.74
N PHE A 114 6.86 -36.50 -0.83
CA PHE A 114 5.64 -37.27 -0.73
C PHE A 114 4.47 -36.40 -0.27
N LYS A 115 3.39 -36.37 -1.07
CA LYS A 115 2.17 -35.61 -0.75
C LYS A 115 0.98 -36.54 -0.64
N ARG A 116 0.04 -36.17 0.24
CA ARG A 116 -1.24 -36.86 0.34
C ARG A 116 -2.25 -36.13 -0.56
N PRO A 117 -2.89 -36.81 -1.52
CA PRO A 117 -3.94 -36.20 -2.32
C PRO A 117 -5.07 -35.78 -1.39
N LYS A 118 -5.56 -34.55 -1.57
CA LYS A 118 -6.72 -34.05 -0.84
C LYS A 118 -7.98 -34.71 -1.37
N SER A 119 -8.94 -34.98 -0.50
CA SER A 119 -10.24 -35.48 -0.96
C SER A 119 -11.00 -34.39 -1.72
N THR A 120 -11.89 -34.77 -2.62
CA THR A 120 -12.73 -33.81 -3.38
C THR A 120 -13.48 -32.84 -2.47
N ILE A 121 -13.87 -33.29 -1.27
CA ILE A 121 -14.55 -32.47 -0.24
C ILE A 121 -13.61 -31.40 0.34
N GLN A 122 -12.32 -31.70 0.52
CA GLN A 122 -11.34 -30.72 0.99
C GLN A 122 -11.02 -29.71 -0.11
N LEU A 123 -10.89 -30.17 -1.36
CA LEU A 123 -10.63 -29.31 -2.51
C LEU A 123 -11.75 -28.28 -2.75
N THR A 124 -13.03 -28.65 -2.54
CA THR A 124 -14.14 -27.71 -2.69
C THR A 124 -14.17 -26.64 -1.59
N LYS A 125 -13.77 -26.98 -0.36
CA LYS A 125 -13.66 -26.01 0.74
C LYS A 125 -12.56 -24.99 0.49
N GLU A 126 -11.36 -25.43 0.08
CA GLU A 126 -10.24 -24.53 -0.18
C GLU A 126 -10.49 -23.58 -1.36
N LYS A 127 -11.18 -24.04 -2.41
CA LYS A 127 -11.61 -23.15 -3.50
C LYS A 127 -12.57 -22.06 -3.03
N ALA A 128 -13.47 -22.37 -2.08
CA ALA A 128 -14.36 -21.38 -1.50
C ALA A 128 -13.58 -20.34 -0.67
N GLU A 129 -12.60 -20.78 0.12
CA GLU A 129 -11.72 -19.90 0.91
C GLU A 129 -10.83 -19.01 0.02
N GLN A 130 -10.28 -19.53 -1.08
CA GLN A 130 -9.51 -18.74 -2.04
C GLN A 130 -10.36 -17.64 -2.69
N THR A 131 -11.62 -17.94 -3.02
CA THR A 131 -12.56 -16.96 -3.57
C THR A 131 -12.86 -15.85 -2.56
N GLU A 132 -12.94 -16.18 -1.26
CA GLU A 132 -13.15 -15.20 -0.20
C GLU A 132 -11.91 -14.33 0.03
N LEU A 133 -10.72 -14.93 -0.02
CA LEU A 133 -9.45 -14.22 0.08
C LEU A 133 -9.27 -13.22 -1.08
N GLU A 134 -9.61 -13.59 -2.31
CA GLU A 134 -9.57 -12.68 -3.46
C GLU A 134 -10.52 -11.49 -3.29
N LYS A 135 -11.74 -11.73 -2.77
CA LYS A 135 -12.69 -10.65 -2.45
C LYS A 135 -12.17 -9.73 -1.36
N LEU A 136 -11.53 -10.27 -0.32
CA LEU A 136 -10.91 -9.48 0.75
C LEU A 136 -9.76 -8.62 0.21
N ILE A 137 -8.90 -9.18 -0.64
CA ILE A 137 -7.80 -8.44 -1.30
C ILE A 137 -8.36 -7.31 -2.17
N GLN A 138 -9.41 -7.57 -2.96
CA GLN A 138 -10.06 -6.51 -3.75
C GLN A 138 -10.63 -5.40 -2.86
N ARG A 139 -11.28 -5.76 -1.75
CA ARG A 139 -11.84 -4.77 -0.81
C ARG A 139 -10.74 -3.93 -0.15
N VAL A 140 -9.62 -4.55 0.24
CA VAL A 140 -8.48 -3.83 0.83
C VAL A 140 -7.88 -2.86 -0.19
N LYS A 141 -7.65 -3.28 -1.44
CA LYS A 141 -7.21 -2.38 -2.52
C LYS A 141 -8.15 -1.18 -2.70
N GLN A 142 -9.47 -1.42 -2.72
CA GLN A 142 -10.46 -0.35 -2.80
C GLN A 142 -10.46 0.61 -1.61
N LEU A 143 -10.01 0.17 -0.42
CA LEU A 143 -9.90 1.03 0.76
C LEU A 143 -8.58 1.79 0.78
N GLU A 144 -7.49 1.16 0.37
CA GLU A 144 -6.17 1.80 0.24
C GLU A 144 -6.15 2.85 -0.88
N GLU A 145 -6.95 2.67 -1.93
CA GLU A 145 -7.23 3.67 -2.97
C GLU A 145 -8.13 4.83 -2.51
N ARG A 146 -8.58 4.85 -1.24
CA ARG A 146 -9.29 6.00 -0.64
C ARG A 146 -8.40 6.90 0.23
N PRO A 147 -7.21 7.37 -0.18
CA PRO A 147 -6.48 8.38 0.58
C PRO A 147 -7.10 9.79 0.47
N MET A 148 -8.28 9.95 -0.13
CA MET A 148 -8.89 11.26 -0.37
C MET A 148 -10.40 11.37 -0.11
N ALA A 149 -11.06 10.34 0.41
CA ALA A 149 -12.52 10.37 0.66
C ALA A 149 -12.94 11.26 1.83
N ASN A 150 -12.00 11.64 2.72
CA ASN A 150 -12.28 12.48 3.88
C ASN A 150 -11.99 13.97 3.66
N VAL A 151 -11.48 14.36 2.49
CA VAL A 151 -11.28 15.77 2.16
C VAL A 151 -12.46 16.26 1.32
N PRO A 152 -13.27 17.21 1.80
CA PRO A 152 -14.34 17.79 1.01
C PRO A 152 -13.78 18.46 -0.25
N ILE A 153 -14.42 18.24 -1.39
CA ILE A 153 -14.11 18.97 -2.63
C ILE A 153 -14.27 20.47 -2.36
N GLY A 154 -13.25 21.25 -2.72
CA GLY A 154 -13.20 22.69 -2.46
C GLY A 154 -12.49 23.10 -1.16
N MET A 155 -11.98 22.14 -0.36
CA MET A 155 -11.17 22.47 0.81
C MET A 155 -9.87 23.18 0.39
N ILE A 156 -9.61 24.33 1.01
CA ILE A 156 -8.37 25.09 0.83
C ILE A 156 -7.43 24.76 1.99
N ALA A 157 -6.21 24.35 1.69
CA ALA A 157 -5.18 24.02 2.66
C ALA A 157 -3.90 24.84 2.43
N ILE A 158 -3.13 25.03 3.50
CA ILE A 158 -1.80 25.66 3.44
C ILE A 158 -0.79 24.59 3.04
N TRP A 159 0.05 24.90 2.06
CA TRP A 159 1.08 24.02 1.52
C TRP A 159 2.47 24.65 1.63
N GLY A 160 3.36 23.98 2.39
CA GLY A 160 4.69 24.48 2.70
C GLY A 160 5.81 23.97 1.78
N ARG A 161 5.49 23.23 0.71
CA ARG A 161 6.48 22.73 -0.26
C ARG A 161 6.30 23.41 -1.63
N PRO A 162 7.24 23.25 -2.57
CA PRO A 162 7.11 23.88 -3.89
C PRO A 162 5.91 23.33 -4.69
N SER A 163 5.49 24.08 -5.71
CA SER A 163 4.31 23.78 -6.52
C SER A 163 4.40 22.50 -7.36
N ASN A 164 5.61 22.01 -7.65
CA ASN A 164 5.83 20.74 -8.36
C ASN A 164 5.59 19.49 -7.49
N GLU A 165 5.46 19.65 -6.17
CA GLU A 165 5.20 18.57 -5.22
C GLU A 165 3.74 18.52 -4.74
N ILE A 166 2.83 19.28 -5.37
CA ILE A 166 1.41 19.27 -5.00
C ILE A 166 0.85 17.85 -5.16
N PRO A 167 0.20 17.27 -4.13
CA PRO A 167 -0.35 15.92 -4.22
C PRO A 167 -1.40 15.79 -5.32
N LYS A 168 -1.54 14.60 -5.90
CA LYS A 168 -2.63 14.28 -6.83
C LYS A 168 -3.99 14.55 -6.17
N GLY A 169 -4.97 15.06 -6.92
CA GLY A 169 -6.25 15.53 -6.37
C GLY A 169 -6.25 16.98 -5.89
N TRP A 170 -5.09 17.64 -5.85
CA TRP A 170 -4.94 19.04 -5.42
C TRP A 170 -4.42 19.92 -6.54
N GLU A 171 -4.86 21.17 -6.54
CA GLU A 171 -4.44 22.20 -7.50
C GLU A 171 -4.09 23.49 -6.74
N GLU A 172 -3.30 24.38 -7.34
CA GLU A 172 -2.96 25.66 -6.73
C GLU A 172 -4.16 26.62 -6.69
N PHE A 173 -4.40 27.23 -5.53
CA PHE A 173 -5.48 28.19 -5.32
C PHE A 173 -5.03 29.63 -5.60
N THR A 174 -5.09 29.99 -6.88
CA THR A 174 -4.64 31.30 -7.40
C THR A 174 -5.27 32.55 -6.78
N PRO A 175 -6.54 32.56 -6.28
CA PRO A 175 -7.13 33.77 -5.71
C PRO A 175 -6.43 34.32 -4.47
N LEU A 176 -5.63 33.49 -3.75
CA LEU A 176 -4.86 33.89 -2.57
C LEU A 176 -3.40 34.27 -2.86
N HIS A 177 -2.98 34.33 -4.13
CA HIS A 177 -1.62 34.72 -4.47
C HIS A 177 -1.28 36.13 -3.99
N GLY A 178 -0.28 36.24 -3.11
CA GLY A 178 0.16 37.53 -2.54
C GLY A 178 -0.89 38.22 -1.67
N ARG A 179 -1.91 37.49 -1.20
CA ARG A 179 -2.99 38.00 -0.37
C ARG A 179 -3.07 37.22 0.93
N MET A 180 -3.48 37.90 2.00
CA MET A 180 -3.75 37.26 3.28
C MET A 180 -5.24 36.88 3.34
N PRO A 181 -5.59 35.62 3.69
CA PRO A 181 -6.97 35.24 3.83
C PRO A 181 -7.62 35.98 5.02
N LEU A 182 -8.86 36.41 4.82
CA LEU A 182 -9.69 37.01 5.85
C LEU A 182 -10.95 36.17 6.01
N GLY A 183 -11.41 35.99 7.24
CA GLY A 183 -12.64 35.27 7.53
C GLY A 183 -13.85 35.99 6.97
N PHE A 184 -14.77 35.24 6.36
CA PHE A 184 -16.06 35.75 5.96
C PHE A 184 -16.88 36.16 7.19
N ASP A 185 -17.46 37.36 7.17
CA ASP A 185 -18.38 37.84 8.19
C ASP A 185 -19.56 38.54 7.52
N GLY A 186 -20.68 37.83 7.42
CA GLY A 186 -21.91 38.34 6.79
C GLY A 186 -22.61 39.46 7.55
N SER A 187 -22.11 39.85 8.74
CA SER A 187 -22.63 40.99 9.48
C SER A 187 -21.95 42.32 9.12
N GLN A 188 -20.81 42.26 8.41
CA GLN A 188 -19.99 43.42 8.03
C GLN A 188 -19.99 43.57 6.51
N SER A 189 -20.41 44.74 5.99
CA SER A 189 -20.46 45.00 4.54
C SER A 189 -19.10 44.91 3.85
N ASP A 190 -18.01 45.05 4.60
CA ASP A 190 -16.66 44.92 4.07
C ASP A 190 -16.21 43.46 3.93
N TYR A 191 -16.89 42.49 4.57
CA TYR A 191 -16.46 41.08 4.68
C TYR A 191 -17.54 40.06 4.29
N ASP A 192 -18.64 40.53 3.67
CA ASP A 192 -19.82 39.75 3.30
C ASP A 192 -19.74 39.12 1.90
N ALA A 193 -18.59 39.22 1.23
CA ALA A 193 -18.35 38.68 -0.10
C ALA A 193 -17.08 37.83 -0.15
N LEU A 194 -17.21 36.60 -0.67
CA LEU A 194 -16.08 35.69 -0.83
C LEU A 194 -15.20 36.09 -2.03
N LEU A 195 -13.88 35.91 -1.87
CA LEU A 195 -12.86 36.10 -2.92
C LEU A 195 -12.76 37.52 -3.51
N VAL A 196 -13.32 38.52 -2.82
CA VAL A 196 -13.17 39.93 -3.19
C VAL A 196 -11.82 40.44 -2.68
N PRO A 197 -10.97 41.04 -3.54
CA PRO A 197 -9.74 41.65 -3.09
C PRO A 197 -10.03 42.90 -2.27
N LEU A 198 -9.48 42.95 -1.05
CA LEU A 198 -9.60 44.08 -0.14
C LEU A 198 -8.22 44.58 0.28
N GLY A 199 -8.14 45.89 0.55
CA GLY A 199 -6.93 46.55 1.01
C GLY A 199 -5.91 46.88 -0.08
N SER A 200 -4.87 47.61 0.31
CA SER A 200 -3.70 47.94 -0.53
C SER A 200 -2.45 47.79 0.31
N ARG A 201 -1.39 47.22 -0.28
CA ARG A 201 -0.08 47.12 0.37
C ARG A 201 0.52 48.49 0.68
N LYS A 202 0.29 49.47 -0.20
CA LYS A 202 0.88 50.80 -0.09
C LYS A 202 -0.19 51.88 -0.02
N LYS A 203 0.08 52.93 0.74
CA LYS A 203 -0.73 54.16 0.77
C LYS A 203 0.14 55.39 0.79
N LYS A 204 -0.30 56.41 0.05
CA LYS A 204 0.28 57.75 0.06
C LYS A 204 -0.42 58.57 1.14
N LEU A 205 0.35 59.28 1.95
CA LEU A 205 -0.21 60.23 2.89
C LEU A 205 -0.75 61.45 2.13
N SER A 206 -2.04 61.76 2.34
CA SER A 206 -2.66 63.00 1.90
C SER A 206 -2.74 64.00 3.06
N LYS A 207 -3.04 65.27 2.75
CA LYS A 207 -3.19 66.34 3.74
C LYS A 207 -4.16 66.00 4.87
N GLU A 208 -5.21 65.22 4.58
CA GLU A 208 -6.21 64.77 5.55
C GLU A 208 -5.66 63.82 6.62
N HIS A 209 -4.53 63.17 6.35
CA HIS A 209 -3.88 62.25 7.29
C HIS A 209 -2.89 62.96 8.24
N ILE A 210 -2.71 64.28 8.10
CA ILE A 210 -1.81 65.06 8.97
C ILE A 210 -2.65 65.64 10.11
N PRO A 211 -2.34 65.33 11.38
CA PRO A 211 -3.08 65.90 12.51
C PRO A 211 -2.86 67.41 12.59
N GLU A 212 -3.82 68.14 13.16
CA GLU A 212 -3.59 69.53 13.50
C GLU A 212 -2.49 69.64 14.58
N PHE A 213 -1.51 70.49 14.35
CA PHE A 213 -0.49 70.81 15.34
C PHE A 213 -0.27 72.33 15.39
N LYS A 214 -0.06 72.85 16.60
CA LYS A 214 0.24 74.26 16.86
C LYS A 214 1.69 74.39 17.29
N PHE A 215 2.44 75.29 16.67
CA PHE A 215 3.76 75.69 17.13
C PHE A 215 3.70 77.13 17.59
N THR A 216 4.21 77.41 18.79
CA THR A 216 4.33 78.77 19.29
C THR A 216 5.72 79.27 18.93
N THR A 217 5.79 80.17 17.95
CA THR A 217 7.02 80.91 17.65
C THR A 217 6.95 82.27 18.32
N GLY A 218 7.97 82.64 19.09
CA GLY A 218 8.12 84.01 19.57
C GLY A 218 8.73 84.87 18.47
N THR A 219 7.97 85.80 17.91
CA THR A 219 8.50 86.78 16.97
C THR A 219 8.73 88.09 17.73
N ILE A 220 9.92 88.67 17.59
CA ILE A 220 10.21 90.00 18.14
C ILE A 220 9.90 91.01 17.03
N GLU A 221 8.87 91.83 17.21
CA GLU A 221 8.55 92.91 16.28
C GLU A 221 9.02 94.24 16.85
N GLN A 222 9.72 95.02 16.03
CA GLN A 222 10.12 96.38 16.36
C GLN A 222 8.98 97.34 16.01
N GLU A 223 8.25 97.84 17.00
CA GLU A 223 7.35 98.98 16.79
C GLU A 223 8.20 100.23 16.54
N GLY A 224 8.10 100.81 15.34
CA GLY A 224 8.57 102.16 15.10
C GLY A 224 7.69 103.13 15.88
N ASN A 225 8.24 103.71 16.96
CA ASN A 225 7.55 104.75 17.72
C ASN A 225 7.29 105.95 16.80
N THR A 226 6.04 106.20 16.42
CA THR A 226 5.66 107.41 15.66
C THR A 226 5.37 108.62 16.56
N ASP A 227 5.61 108.54 17.88
CA ASP A 227 5.58 109.73 18.73
C ASP A 227 6.79 110.61 18.44
N SER A 228 6.52 111.62 17.62
CA SER A 228 7.34 112.80 17.43
C SER A 228 7.33 113.65 18.71
N SER A 229 8.00 113.18 19.75
CA SER A 229 8.45 114.02 20.85
C SER A 229 9.98 113.95 20.95
N PRO A 230 10.70 115.08 20.80
CA PRO A 230 12.16 115.11 20.78
C PRO A 230 12.70 114.94 22.20
N GLY A 231 12.74 113.70 22.68
CA GLY A 231 13.20 113.38 24.02
C GLY A 231 13.42 111.88 24.22
N GLY A 232 14.48 111.34 23.60
CA GLY A 232 15.17 110.09 23.96
C GLY A 232 14.37 108.96 24.60
N GLY A 233 13.47 108.32 23.85
CA GLY A 233 12.91 107.02 24.23
C GLY A 233 13.76 105.87 23.69
N THR A 234 14.22 104.95 24.55
CA THR A 234 14.83 103.69 24.11
C THR A 234 13.77 102.81 23.41
N PRO A 235 14.07 102.18 22.26
CA PRO A 235 13.12 101.29 21.61
C PRO A 235 12.78 100.13 22.55
N TYR A 236 11.50 99.94 22.85
CA TYR A 236 11.03 98.83 23.66
C TYR A 236 10.37 97.80 22.73
N PHE A 237 10.89 96.58 22.70
CA PHE A 237 10.35 95.49 21.89
C PHE A 237 9.17 94.86 22.64
N LYS A 238 7.99 94.84 22.01
CA LYS A 238 6.84 94.10 22.54
C LYS A 238 6.84 92.70 21.91
N PRO A 239 6.80 91.61 22.69
CA PRO A 239 6.55 90.29 22.13
C PRO A 239 5.12 90.27 21.58
N SER A 240 4.98 90.06 20.27
CA SER A 240 3.69 89.81 19.63
C SER A 240 3.57 88.32 19.29
N GLN A 241 2.45 87.72 19.64
CA GLN A 241 2.10 86.38 19.18
C GLN A 241 1.41 86.50 17.82
N ARG A 242 2.06 85.97 16.78
CA ARG A 242 1.41 85.71 15.49
C ARG A 242 1.36 84.20 15.25
N ASP A 243 0.23 83.74 14.75
CA ASP A 243 0.12 82.41 14.18
C ASP A 243 0.85 82.41 12.82
N VAL A 244 1.98 81.72 12.75
CA VAL A 244 2.70 81.47 11.50
C VAL A 244 2.13 80.19 10.90
N SER A 245 1.61 80.25 9.68
CA SER A 245 1.20 79.05 8.94
C SER A 245 2.38 78.53 8.11
N ILE A 246 2.88 77.33 8.43
CA ILE A 246 3.88 76.65 7.60
C ILE A 246 3.13 75.86 6.53
N GLY A 247 3.22 76.32 5.28
CA GLY A 247 2.78 75.54 4.13
C GLY A 247 3.76 74.41 3.86
N THR A 248 3.29 73.17 3.79
CA THR A 248 4.10 72.04 3.34
C THR A 248 4.14 72.03 1.81
N SER A 249 5.27 72.43 1.21
CA SER A 249 5.53 72.20 -0.22
C SER A 249 5.97 70.74 -0.42
N ALA A 250 5.04 69.80 -0.27
CA ALA A 250 5.34 68.38 -0.42
C ALA A 250 5.44 68.01 -1.92
N THR A 251 6.62 68.16 -2.52
CA THR A 251 6.92 67.65 -3.88
C THR A 251 7.15 66.13 -3.91
N ASN A 252 7.44 65.50 -2.76
CA ASN A 252 7.67 64.06 -2.65
C ASN A 252 6.72 63.45 -1.60
N GLN A 253 5.58 62.88 -2.02
CA GLN A 253 4.74 62.07 -1.15
C GLN A 253 5.44 60.75 -0.84
N ILE A 254 5.70 60.49 0.45
CA ILE A 254 6.28 59.22 0.92
C ILE A 254 5.20 58.13 0.87
N GLU A 255 5.50 57.00 0.22
CA GLU A 255 4.67 55.78 0.29
C GLU A 255 5.01 54.98 1.53
N ILE A 256 4.00 54.61 2.31
CA ILE A 256 4.14 53.73 3.46
C ILE A 256 3.72 52.31 3.05
N ASP A 257 4.54 51.32 3.37
CA ASP A 257 4.23 49.89 3.20
C ASP A 257 3.54 49.36 4.47
N PHE A 258 2.38 48.72 4.32
CA PHE A 258 1.61 48.12 5.41
C PHE A 258 1.79 46.60 5.49
N LEU A 259 2.79 46.03 4.84
CA LEU A 259 3.07 44.60 4.93
C LEU A 259 3.53 44.22 6.34
N ASN A 260 2.66 43.51 7.06
CA ASN A 260 3.01 42.87 8.33
C ASN A 260 3.97 41.69 8.11
N PRO A 261 4.80 41.31 9.09
CA PRO A 261 5.64 40.11 9.01
C PRO A 261 4.82 38.86 8.68
N CYS A 262 5.11 38.21 7.55
CA CYS A 262 4.37 37.05 7.06
C CYS A 262 5.28 35.98 6.45
N LEU A 263 4.81 34.73 6.43
CA LEU A 263 5.49 33.62 5.75
C LEU A 263 4.84 33.38 4.39
N VAL A 264 5.67 33.19 3.35
CA VAL A 264 5.19 32.85 2.00
C VAL A 264 4.97 31.34 1.92
N VAL A 265 3.73 30.94 1.64
CA VAL A 265 3.28 29.56 1.48
C VAL A 265 2.36 29.45 0.27
N HIS A 266 2.22 28.26 -0.30
CA HIS A 266 1.21 28.00 -1.31
C HIS A 266 -0.14 27.75 -0.64
N PHE A 267 -1.22 28.16 -1.29
CA PHE A 267 -2.57 27.70 -0.97
C PHE A 267 -2.98 26.71 -2.05
N ILE A 268 -3.50 25.56 -1.65
CA ILE A 268 -3.96 24.51 -2.57
C ILE A 268 -5.43 24.17 -2.30
N ILE A 269 -6.16 23.80 -3.35
CA ILE A 269 -7.57 23.42 -3.31
C ILE A 269 -7.72 21.95 -3.73
N TYR A 270 -8.51 21.19 -2.98
CA TYR A 270 -8.81 19.80 -3.34
C TYR A 270 -9.88 19.74 -4.42
N THR A 271 -9.52 19.25 -5.62
CA THR A 271 -10.41 19.08 -6.78
C THR A 271 -10.85 17.63 -6.99
N GLY A 272 -10.15 16.68 -6.36
CA GLY A 272 -10.44 15.24 -6.45
C GLY A 272 -10.14 14.60 -7.82
N LYS A 273 -9.37 15.28 -8.67
CA LYS A 273 -8.96 14.83 -10.00
C LYS A 273 -7.60 14.12 -10.02
#